data_AF-A0A936DUC4-F1
#
_entry.id   AF-A0A936DUC4-F1
#
_cell.length_a   1.000
_cell.length_b   1.000
_cell.length_c   1.000
_cell.angle_alpha   90.00
_cell.angle_beta   90.00
_cell.angle_gamma   90.00
#
_symmetry.space_group_name_H-M   'P 1'
#
loop_
_entity.id
_entity.type
_entity.pdbx_description
1 polymer ?
#
loop_
_entity_poly.entity_id
_entity_poly.type
_entity_poly.pdbx_seq_one_letter_code
_entity_poly.pdbx_strand_id
1 'polypeptide(L)'
;MRGDTSGYPMDTFFENQIKYGKERFDKFLKILEKDLVKGKRYEIFVKGYASPLAKPEYNLNLSQRRIVSIYNEFYRHNNGVLIEYIRSKQLKLSQKPFGETNAPTGISDNKQDLRSIFTIEASRERRVDIIEIKE
;
A
#
# COMPACT_ATOMS: atom_id res chain seq x y z
N MET A 1 0.59 -9.48 -42.31
CA MET A 1 1.29 -9.42 -41.02
C MET A 1 0.40 -8.70 -40.02
N ARG A 2 -0.20 -9.42 -39.07
CA ARG A 2 -0.90 -8.81 -37.94
C ARG A 2 0.15 -8.55 -36.87
N GLY A 3 0.37 -7.27 -36.54
CA GLY A 3 1.27 -6.85 -35.47
C GLY A 3 0.74 -7.37 -34.14
N ASP A 4 1.52 -8.25 -33.53
CA ASP A 4 1.29 -8.76 -32.19
C ASP A 4 1.54 -7.61 -31.20
N THR A 5 0.48 -6.96 -30.73
CA THR A 5 0.53 -6.06 -29.57
C THR A 5 0.54 -6.90 -28.30
N SER A 6 1.62 -7.63 -28.08
CA SER A 6 1.97 -8.16 -26.77
C SER A 6 2.56 -7.01 -25.95
N GLY A 7 1.69 -6.20 -25.32
CA GLY A 7 2.11 -5.15 -24.39
C GLY A 7 3.04 -5.74 -23.33
N TYR A 8 4.19 -5.12 -23.08
CA TYR A 8 5.24 -5.73 -22.25
C TYR A 8 4.65 -6.17 -20.90
N PRO A 9 5.06 -7.33 -20.34
CA PRO A 9 4.57 -7.83 -19.05
C PRO A 9 4.67 -6.80 -17.92
N MET A 10 5.64 -5.88 -18.02
CA MET A 10 5.81 -4.77 -17.10
C MET A 10 4.72 -3.70 -17.26
N ASP A 11 4.37 -3.30 -18.48
CA ASP A 11 3.26 -2.36 -18.75
C ASP A 11 1.94 -2.94 -18.25
N THR A 12 1.70 -4.23 -18.55
CA THR A 12 0.52 -4.96 -18.07
C THR A 12 0.48 -5.03 -16.53
N PHE A 13 1.63 -5.20 -15.87
CA PHE A 13 1.72 -5.16 -14.40
C PHE A 13 1.43 -3.77 -13.84
N PHE A 14 2.03 -2.72 -14.41
CA PHE A 14 1.85 -1.34 -13.97
C PHE A 14 0.41 -0.87 -14.14
N GLU A 15 -0.18 -1.10 -15.31
CA GLU A 15 -1.58 -0.75 -15.58
C GLU A 15 -2.52 -1.55 -14.68
N ASN A 16 -2.37 -2.88 -14.59
CA ASN A 16 -3.37 -3.69 -13.90
C ASN A 16 -3.20 -3.69 -12.37
N GLN A 17 -2.00 -3.61 -11.82
CA GLN A 17 -1.84 -3.69 -10.36
C GLN A 17 -1.89 -2.31 -9.70
N ILE A 18 -1.26 -1.30 -10.31
CA ILE A 18 -1.15 0.02 -9.69
C ILE A 18 -2.42 0.84 -9.93
N LYS A 19 -2.90 0.90 -11.18
CA LYS A 19 -4.11 1.68 -11.50
C LYS A 19 -5.34 1.09 -10.83
N TYR A 20 -5.60 -0.21 -10.99
CA TYR A 20 -6.74 -0.84 -10.31
C TYR A 20 -6.59 -0.86 -8.79
N GLY A 21 -5.36 -0.93 -8.25
CA GLY A 21 -5.11 -0.79 -6.83
C GLY A 21 -5.56 0.58 -6.30
N LYS A 22 -5.17 1.66 -6.98
CA LYS A 22 -5.59 3.03 -6.64
C LYS A 22 -7.11 3.20 -6.78
N GLU A 23 -7.71 2.74 -7.88
CA GLU A 23 -9.16 2.83 -8.08
C GLU A 23 -9.95 2.08 -6.99
N ARG A 24 -9.49 0.90 -6.57
CA ARG A 24 -10.10 0.14 -5.46
C ARG A 24 -9.97 0.90 -4.15
N PHE A 25 -8.82 1.50 -3.89
CA PHE A 25 -8.59 2.29 -2.69
C PHE A 25 -9.47 3.56 -2.67
N ASP A 26 -9.62 4.25 -3.80
CA ASP A 26 -10.51 5.41 -3.91
C ASP A 26 -11.99 5.02 -3.70
N LYS A 27 -12.41 3.86 -4.22
CA LYS A 27 -13.74 3.30 -3.95
C LYS A 27 -13.92 2.99 -2.46
N PHE A 28 -12.91 2.40 -1.82
CA PHE A 28 -12.90 2.14 -0.39
C PHE A 28 -13.09 3.43 0.42
N LEU A 29 -12.31 4.48 0.14
CA LEU A 29 -12.42 5.76 0.84
C LEU A 29 -13.81 6.40 0.68
N LYS A 30 -14.42 6.30 -0.50
CA LYS A 30 -15.80 6.76 -0.74
C LYS A 30 -16.84 5.99 0.08
N ILE A 31 -16.67 4.68 0.25
CA ILE A 31 -17.58 3.86 1.08
C ILE A 31 -17.39 4.20 2.55
N LEU A 32 -16.14 4.29 3.00
CA LEU A 32 -15.77 4.67 4.35
C LEU A 32 -16.37 6.03 4.74
N GLU A 33 -16.24 7.04 3.87
CA GLU A 33 -16.85 8.36 4.06
C GLU A 33 -18.36 8.26 4.28
N LYS A 34 -19.09 7.51 3.44
CA LYS A 34 -20.53 7.33 3.58
C LYS A 34 -20.92 6.68 4.89
N ASP A 35 -20.11 5.76 5.40
CA ASP A 35 -20.37 5.08 6.65
C ASP A 35 -20.04 5.96 7.87
N LEU A 36 -18.97 6.76 7.79
CA LEU A 36 -18.65 7.77 8.80
C LEU A 36 -19.74 8.85 8.91
N VAL A 37 -20.33 9.28 7.78
CA VAL A 37 -21.50 10.19 7.78
C VAL A 37 -22.69 9.61 8.53
N LYS A 38 -22.87 8.29 8.54
CA LYS A 38 -23.92 7.60 9.31
C LYS A 38 -23.59 7.46 10.80
N GLY A 39 -22.45 7.99 11.26
CA GLY A 39 -22.02 7.91 12.66
C GLY A 39 -21.24 6.65 13.02
N LYS A 40 -20.94 5.77 12.05
CA LYS A 40 -20.12 4.58 12.31
C LYS A 40 -18.69 4.97 12.68
N ARG A 41 -18.03 4.12 13.46
CA ARG A 41 -16.63 4.32 13.88
C ARG A 41 -15.78 3.27 13.20
N TYR A 42 -14.52 3.61 12.92
CA TYR A 42 -13.58 2.65 12.34
C TYR A 42 -12.18 2.82 12.91
N GLU A 43 -11.51 1.71 13.17
CA GLU A 43 -10.06 1.64 13.29
C GLU A 43 -9.49 0.82 12.13
N ILE A 44 -8.69 1.46 11.28
CA ILE A 44 -8.06 0.86 10.11
C ILE A 44 -6.60 0.60 10.44
N PHE A 45 -6.20 -0.66 10.32
CA PHE A 45 -4.82 -1.07 10.48
C PHE A 45 -4.12 -1.22 9.14
N VAL A 46 -3.01 -0.52 9.00
CA VAL A 46 -2.15 -0.59 7.81
C VAL A 46 -0.83 -1.27 8.12
N LYS A 47 -0.28 -1.95 7.13
CA LYS A 47 1.05 -2.56 7.17
C LYS A 47 1.79 -2.23 5.88
N GLY A 48 2.92 -1.55 5.99
CA GLY A 48 3.85 -1.33 4.89
C GLY A 48 4.77 -2.52 4.74
N TYR A 49 5.05 -2.93 3.51
CA TYR A 49 6.05 -3.97 3.21
C TYR A 49 7.28 -3.31 2.60
N ALA A 50 8.44 -3.91 2.85
CA ALA A 50 9.71 -3.49 2.27
C ALA A 50 10.45 -4.70 1.68
N SER A 51 11.36 -4.43 0.76
CA SER A 51 12.11 -5.48 0.08
C SER A 51 13.07 -6.18 1.06
N PRO A 52 13.26 -7.50 0.97
CA PRO A 52 14.12 -8.24 1.89
C PRO A 52 15.61 -7.85 1.83
N LEU A 53 16.04 -7.11 0.81
CA LEU A 53 17.45 -6.91 0.45
C LEU A 53 18.22 -5.93 1.36
N ALA A 54 17.54 -5.19 2.23
CA ALA A 54 18.16 -4.14 3.04
C ALA A 54 18.19 -4.46 4.54
N LYS A 55 19.12 -3.83 5.26
CA LYS A 55 19.22 -3.96 6.72
C LYS A 55 17.85 -3.68 7.39
N PRO A 56 17.48 -4.40 8.46
CA PRO A 56 16.16 -4.26 9.10
C PRO A 56 15.74 -2.80 9.39
N GLU A 57 16.68 -1.97 9.88
CA GLU A 57 16.45 -0.55 10.17
C GLU A 57 16.16 0.29 8.91
N TYR A 58 16.80 -0.01 7.79
CA TYR A 58 16.56 0.68 6.52
C TYR A 58 15.19 0.31 5.95
N ASN A 59 14.79 -0.95 6.07
CA ASN A 59 13.47 -1.44 5.66
C ASN A 59 12.34 -0.87 6.53
N LEU A 60 12.60 -0.62 7.81
CA LEU A 60 11.67 0.08 8.70
C LEU A 60 11.39 1.50 8.21
N ASN A 61 12.44 2.29 7.93
CA ASN A 61 12.29 3.66 7.46
C ASN A 61 11.56 3.73 6.10
N LEU A 62 11.84 2.80 5.18
CA LEU A 62 11.20 2.78 3.86
C LEU A 62 9.72 2.38 3.94
N SER A 63 9.38 1.40 4.76
CA SER A 63 7.98 1.00 4.98
C SER A 63 7.18 2.08 5.71
N GLN A 64 7.79 2.83 6.64
CA GLN A 64 7.19 4.03 7.25
C GLN A 64 6.85 5.10 6.20
N ARG A 65 7.77 5.41 5.27
CA ARG A 65 7.50 6.37 4.19
C ARG A 65 6.30 5.96 3.33
N ARG A 66 6.14 4.66 3.07
CA ARG A 66 4.99 4.13 2.32
C ARG A 66 3.68 4.27 3.09
N ILE A 67 3.69 3.98 4.38
CA ILE A 67 2.52 4.16 5.26
C ILE A 67 2.10 5.63 5.29
N VAL A 68 3.06 6.56 5.37
CA VAL A 68 2.79 8.01 5.29
C VAL A 68 2.10 8.37 3.97
N SER A 69 2.45 7.73 2.85
CA SER A 69 1.74 7.93 1.59
C SER A 69 0.26 7.52 1.67
N ILE A 70 -0.06 6.42 2.35
CA ILE A 70 -1.46 6.02 2.58
C ILE A 70 -2.16 7.03 3.48
N TYR A 71 -1.55 7.45 4.58
CA TYR A 71 -2.14 8.46 5.46
C TYR A 71 -2.43 9.75 4.70
N ASN A 72 -1.50 10.19 3.86
CA ASN A 72 -1.68 11.37 3.01
C ASN A 72 -2.89 11.26 2.08
N GLU A 73 -3.20 10.07 1.55
CA GLU A 73 -4.41 9.86 0.76
C GLU A 73 -5.68 10.00 1.60
N PHE A 74 -5.69 9.50 2.84
CA PHE A 74 -6.80 9.77 3.77
C PHE A 74 -6.96 11.27 4.04
N TYR A 75 -5.85 12.00 4.25
CA TYR A 75 -5.88 13.45 4.50
C TYR A 75 -6.30 14.28 3.28
N ARG A 76 -6.09 13.80 2.05
CA ARG A 76 -6.44 14.52 0.82
C ARG A 76 -7.78 14.12 0.23
N HIS A 77 -8.29 12.94 0.59
CA HIS A 77 -9.54 12.42 0.03
C HIS A 77 -10.67 13.45 0.12
N ASN A 78 -11.32 13.70 -1.03
CA ASN A 78 -12.43 14.64 -1.17
C ASN A 78 -12.17 15.99 -0.46
N ASN A 79 -11.04 16.65 -0.78
CA ASN A 79 -10.61 17.90 -0.16
C ASN A 79 -10.42 17.83 1.36
N GLY A 80 -10.08 16.66 1.88
CA GLY A 80 -9.80 16.45 3.31
C GLY A 80 -11.05 16.23 4.16
N VAL A 81 -12.15 15.75 3.58
CA VAL A 81 -13.38 15.43 4.33
C VAL A 81 -13.13 14.47 5.50
N LEU A 82 -12.15 13.57 5.39
CA LEU A 82 -11.85 12.58 6.42
C LEU A 82 -11.11 13.14 7.64
N ILE A 83 -10.56 14.36 7.53
CA ILE A 83 -9.76 14.98 8.60
C ILE A 83 -10.58 15.17 9.88
N GLU A 84 -11.84 15.58 9.74
CA GLU A 84 -12.72 15.80 10.89
C GLU A 84 -13.03 14.50 11.63
N TYR A 85 -13.24 13.39 10.90
CA TYR A 85 -13.44 12.08 11.51
C TYR A 85 -12.17 11.55 12.19
N ILE A 86 -10.99 11.87 11.65
CA ILE A 86 -9.71 11.51 12.28
C ILE A 86 -9.52 12.29 13.58
N ARG A 87 -9.78 13.61 13.57
CA ARG A 87 -9.67 14.48 14.74
C ARG A 87 -10.64 14.09 15.85
N SER A 88 -11.89 13.75 15.49
CA SER A 88 -12.90 13.29 16.44
C SER A 88 -12.66 11.86 16.96
N LYS A 89 -11.65 11.16 16.43
CA LYS A 89 -11.35 9.74 16.67
C LYS A 89 -12.48 8.79 16.23
N GLN A 90 -13.42 9.27 15.43
CA GLN A 90 -14.41 8.42 14.78
C GLN A 90 -13.76 7.52 13.72
N LEU A 91 -12.70 8.02 13.07
CA LEU A 91 -11.79 7.25 12.23
C LEU A 91 -10.41 7.22 12.88
N LYS A 92 -9.86 6.04 13.14
CA LYS A 92 -8.50 5.86 13.66
C LYS A 92 -7.65 5.12 12.63
N LEU A 93 -6.48 5.66 12.34
CA LEU A 93 -5.48 5.00 11.50
C LEU A 93 -4.38 4.46 12.41
N SER A 94 -4.16 3.15 12.38
CA SER A 94 -3.20 2.46 13.22
C SER A 94 -2.21 1.67 12.37
N GLN A 95 -0.97 1.59 12.81
CA GLN A 95 0.04 0.73 12.18
C GLN A 95 0.15 -0.56 12.99
N LYS A 96 0.16 -1.71 12.32
CA LYS A 96 0.53 -2.96 13.00
C LYS A 96 2.04 -3.06 13.12
N PRO A 97 2.56 -3.58 14.24
CA PRO A 97 3.98 -3.84 14.37
C PRO A 97 4.45 -4.80 13.27
N PHE A 98 5.69 -4.61 12.83
CA PHE A 98 6.38 -5.57 11.97
C PHE A 98 6.62 -6.84 12.79
N GLY A 99 5.64 -7.73 12.83
CA GLY A 99 5.89 -9.12 13.23
C GLY A 99 7.05 -9.64 12.37
N GLU A 100 8.00 -10.28 13.03
CA GLU A 100 9.30 -10.73 12.52
C GLU A 100 9.30 -11.02 11.01
N THR A 101 10.27 -10.39 10.34
CA THR A 101 10.69 -10.54 8.94
C THR A 101 10.26 -11.85 8.26
N ASN A 102 9.05 -11.89 7.71
CA ASN A 102 8.64 -12.88 6.72
C ASN A 102 9.08 -12.39 5.33
N ALA A 103 10.39 -12.40 5.09
CA ALA A 103 10.91 -12.39 3.73
C ALA A 103 10.53 -13.73 3.07
N PRO A 104 9.96 -13.76 1.85
CA PRO A 104 9.76 -15.00 1.13
C PRO A 104 11.09 -15.73 0.94
N THR A 105 11.19 -16.98 1.39
CA THR A 105 12.34 -17.85 1.12
C THR A 105 12.40 -18.14 -0.38
N GLY A 106 13.27 -17.43 -1.11
CA GLY A 106 13.43 -17.61 -2.56
C GLY A 106 13.96 -16.40 -3.33
N ILE A 107 14.14 -15.24 -2.69
CA ILE A 107 14.78 -14.08 -3.33
C ILE A 107 16.28 -14.14 -3.06
N SER A 108 17.09 -14.24 -4.12
CA SER A 108 18.56 -14.25 -4.05
C SER A 108 19.10 -12.99 -3.37
N ASP A 109 19.94 -13.17 -2.34
CA ASP A 109 20.56 -12.10 -1.53
C ASP A 109 21.65 -11.30 -2.27
N ASN A 110 21.77 -11.47 -3.58
CA ASN A 110 22.86 -10.87 -4.35
C ASN A 110 22.57 -9.40 -4.68
N LYS A 111 23.26 -8.48 -3.99
CA LYS A 111 23.15 -7.01 -4.14
C LYS A 111 23.59 -6.46 -5.50
N GLN A 112 24.24 -7.26 -6.33
CA GLN A 112 24.70 -6.88 -7.67
C GLN A 112 23.71 -7.24 -8.78
N ASP A 113 22.57 -7.84 -8.43
CA ASP A 113 21.55 -8.23 -9.40
C ASP A 113 20.54 -7.10 -9.64
N LEU A 114 20.63 -6.44 -10.80
CA LEU A 114 19.68 -5.39 -11.23
C LEU A 114 18.23 -5.91 -11.30
N ARG A 115 18.03 -7.24 -11.39
CA ARG A 115 16.70 -7.87 -11.31
C ARG A 115 16.02 -7.58 -9.97
N SER A 116 16.78 -7.51 -8.88
CA SER A 116 16.27 -7.23 -7.54
C SER A 116 15.74 -5.80 -7.34
N ILE A 117 15.96 -4.91 -8.32
CA ILE A 117 15.53 -3.50 -8.27
C ILE A 117 14.34 -3.25 -9.22
N PHE A 118 14.37 -3.84 -10.42
CA PHE A 118 13.44 -3.54 -11.52
C PHE A 118 12.48 -4.67 -11.90
N THR A 119 12.45 -5.79 -11.19
CA THR A 119 11.45 -6.84 -11.48
C THR A 119 10.06 -6.52 -10.91
N ILE A 120 9.07 -7.23 -11.45
CA ILE A 120 7.69 -7.22 -10.96
C ILE A 120 7.63 -7.72 -9.52
N GLU A 121 8.41 -8.75 -9.17
CA GLU A 121 8.52 -9.32 -7.83
C GLU A 121 9.03 -8.27 -6.83
N ALA A 122 10.12 -7.57 -7.18
CA ALA A 122 10.65 -6.49 -6.36
C ALA A 122 9.64 -5.34 -6.18
N SER A 123 8.81 -5.06 -7.19
CA SER A 123 7.77 -4.04 -7.13
C SER A 123 6.58 -4.46 -6.25
N ARG A 124 6.22 -5.75 -6.23
CA ARG A 124 5.18 -6.31 -5.35
C ARG A 124 5.52 -6.21 -3.87
N GLU A 125 6.80 -6.31 -3.52
CA GLU A 125 7.28 -6.13 -2.14
C GLU A 125 7.22 -4.66 -1.67
N ARG A 126 6.94 -3.72 -2.58
CA ARG A 126 6.83 -2.28 -2.29
C ARG A 126 5.37 -1.82 -2.16
N ARG A 127 4.59 -2.51 -1.32
CA ARG A 127 3.16 -2.23 -1.11
C ARG A 127 2.82 -1.82 0.31
N VAL A 128 1.62 -1.25 0.49
CA VAL A 128 0.98 -1.06 1.79
C VAL A 128 -0.38 -1.72 1.72
N ASP A 129 -0.68 -2.55 2.70
CA ASP A 129 -1.96 -3.25 2.76
C ASP A 129 -2.77 -2.71 3.94
N ILE A 130 -4.08 -2.53 3.73
CA ILE A 130 -5.05 -2.46 4.82
C ILE A 130 -5.33 -3.89 5.23
N ILE A 131 -4.93 -4.24 6.45
CA ILE A 131 -4.93 -5.64 6.90
C ILE A 131 -6.05 -5.95 7.89
N GLU A 132 -6.64 -4.93 8.50
CA GLU A 132 -7.74 -5.09 9.43
C GLU A 132 -8.56 -3.79 9.49
N ILE A 133 -9.89 -3.95 9.57
CA ILE A 133 -10.84 -2.87 9.78
C ILE A 133 -11.71 -3.30 10.96
N LYS A 134 -11.72 -2.51 12.03
CA LYS A 134 -12.61 -2.68 13.16
C LYS A 134 -13.68 -1.60 13.10
N GLU A 135 -14.95 -1.99 13.20
CA GLU A 135 -16.10 -1.07 13.33
C GLU A 135 -16.40 -0.81 14.81
#